data_AF-A0A7Y5E1X4-F1
#
_entry.id   AF-A0A7Y5E1X4-F1
#
_cell.length_a   1.000
_cell.length_b   1.000
_cell.length_c   1.000
_cell.angle_alpha   90.00
_cell.angle_beta   90.00
_cell.angle_gamma   90.00
#
_symmetry.space_group_name_H-M   'P 1'
#
loop_
_entity.id
_entity.type
_entity.pdbx_description
1 polymer ?
#
loop_
_entity_poly.entity_id
_entity_poly.type
_entity_poly.pdbx_seq_one_letter_code
_entity_poly.pdbx_strand_id
1 'polypeptide(L)'
;MGAHASPVFAAWRLPLRTLRDQALPSWFVPGIVSAVLFAKTGLDPHDVMRWSETSVAVRCALWGGWLALTRPAATLLLSPPGSTWVRSAPISTMHPMAASGVTMAVLHAPFGLLFFAGGRPLGALGAVLMATVASLPLRGRGSLGPALGLALVISGAPDWMAVPVAAAGLGLTLPAAWRAAAEPPTRLGLPVPRLPAAASWAFNCTLHTLRTDPGRLLRLAGVLAVAVLLFGLWCRNDPAATPELAGARNATLITVGSVVATGTLLPSVARFRDHAQWLTASAGLPGLRRATVLPLMILPALLALALALLVSREGLAGSLLGAAAAVLWVSAWEARDQGRAIVRALLLAAPLGTGVALSGAALPWVAAGLAGAGAAAFVWRSR
;
A
#
# COMPACT_ATOMS: atom_id res chain seq x y z
N MET A 1 -15.72 39.70 -2.03
CA MET A 1 -14.37 39.53 -2.59
C MET A 1 -14.00 38.05 -2.52
N GLY A 2 -14.15 37.31 -3.62
CA GLY A 2 -13.76 35.90 -3.67
C GLY A 2 -12.24 35.80 -3.72
N ALA A 3 -11.61 35.22 -2.70
CA ALA A 3 -10.18 34.99 -2.70
C ALA A 3 -9.83 34.04 -3.86
N HIS A 4 -9.26 34.59 -4.94
CA HIS A 4 -8.67 33.80 -6.01
C HIS A 4 -7.50 33.02 -5.42
N ALA A 5 -7.75 31.76 -5.04
CA ALA A 5 -6.70 30.85 -4.62
C ALA A 5 -5.65 30.79 -5.74
N SER A 6 -4.38 30.99 -5.39
CA SER A 6 -3.32 31.02 -6.39
C SER A 6 -3.33 29.72 -7.22
N PRO A 7 -3.08 29.79 -8.54
CA PRO A 7 -3.08 28.61 -9.41
C PRO A 7 -2.09 27.54 -8.93
N VAL A 8 -1.02 27.95 -8.23
CA VAL A 8 -0.07 27.05 -7.56
C VAL A 8 -0.77 26.24 -6.47
N PHE A 9 -1.57 26.87 -5.60
CA PHE A 9 -2.26 26.14 -4.53
C PHE A 9 -3.31 25.16 -5.07
N ALA A 10 -3.99 25.51 -6.16
CA ALA A 10 -4.89 24.60 -6.87
C ALA A 10 -4.14 23.38 -7.44
N ALA A 11 -2.94 23.59 -7.99
CA ALA A 11 -2.07 22.53 -8.51
C ALA A 11 -1.68 21.50 -7.45
N TRP A 12 -1.48 21.91 -6.20
CA TRP A 12 -1.17 20.98 -5.10
C TRP A 12 -2.41 20.29 -4.52
N ARG A 13 -3.59 20.92 -4.57
CA ARG A 13 -4.84 20.33 -4.04
C ARG A 13 -5.27 19.08 -4.79
N LEU A 14 -5.10 19.03 -6.11
CA LEU A 14 -5.56 17.89 -6.92
C LEU A 14 -4.76 16.60 -6.64
N PRO A 15 -3.41 16.59 -6.69
CA PRO A 15 -2.60 15.44 -6.30
C PRO A 15 -2.83 15.02 -4.85
N LEU A 16 -2.98 15.97 -3.93
CA LEU A 16 -3.28 15.67 -2.52
C LEU A 16 -4.64 15.00 -2.37
N ARG A 17 -5.64 15.43 -3.16
CA ARG A 17 -6.94 14.76 -3.19
C ARG A 17 -6.80 13.37 -3.74
N THR A 18 -6.10 13.15 -4.86
CA THR A 18 -5.84 11.80 -5.39
C THR A 18 -5.09 10.94 -4.39
N LEU A 19 -4.09 11.47 -3.70
CA LEU A 19 -3.38 10.79 -2.64
C LEU A 19 -4.35 10.37 -1.54
N ARG A 20 -5.10 11.32 -0.98
CA ARG A 20 -6.10 11.06 0.06
C ARG A 20 -7.13 10.02 -0.38
N ASP A 21 -7.56 10.14 -1.63
CA ASP A 21 -8.72 9.45 -2.13
C ASP A 21 -8.38 8.05 -2.70
N GLN A 22 -7.14 7.81 -3.11
CA GLN A 22 -6.75 6.56 -3.78
C GLN A 22 -5.53 5.90 -3.16
N ALA A 23 -4.54 6.69 -2.73
CA ALA A 23 -3.25 6.17 -2.28
C ALA A 23 -3.19 5.97 -0.75
N LEU A 24 -3.90 6.79 0.01
CA LEU A 24 -3.92 6.78 1.48
C LEU A 24 -4.37 5.42 2.05
N PRO A 25 -5.39 4.73 1.49
CA PRO A 25 -5.73 3.37 1.92
C PRO A 25 -4.54 2.41 1.70
N SER A 26 -3.91 2.46 0.53
CA SER A 26 -2.73 1.63 0.25
C SER A 26 -1.49 2.05 1.04
N TRP A 27 -1.43 3.26 1.58
CA TRP A 27 -0.35 3.76 2.45
C TRP A 27 -0.46 3.22 3.88
N PHE A 28 -1.68 2.97 4.36
CA PHE A 28 -1.87 2.32 5.66
C PHE A 28 -1.29 0.91 5.70
N VAL A 29 -1.26 0.19 4.57
CA VAL A 29 -0.70 -1.17 4.48
C VAL A 29 0.77 -1.21 4.94
N PRO A 30 1.73 -0.51 4.29
CA PRO A 30 3.11 -0.48 4.75
C PRO A 30 3.24 0.18 6.12
N GLY A 31 2.42 1.19 6.45
CA GLY A 31 2.43 1.83 7.78
C GLY A 31 2.09 0.87 8.92
N ILE A 32 1.05 0.05 8.75
CA ILE A 32 0.64 -0.99 9.72
C ILE A 32 1.73 -2.05 9.82
N VAL A 33 2.26 -2.53 8.68
CA VAL A 33 3.35 -3.51 8.67
C VAL A 33 4.57 -2.99 9.41
N SER A 34 4.99 -1.76 9.14
CA SER A 34 6.09 -1.11 9.86
C SER A 34 5.79 -0.96 11.35
N ALA A 35 4.60 -0.50 11.72
CA ALA A 35 4.23 -0.34 13.13
C ALA A 35 4.23 -1.67 13.91
N VAL A 36 3.82 -2.75 13.26
CA VAL A 36 3.85 -4.11 13.83
C VAL A 36 5.28 -4.61 13.95
N LEU A 37 6.09 -4.49 12.90
CA LEU A 37 7.47 -4.99 12.87
C LEU A 37 8.39 -4.25 13.85
N PHE A 38 8.18 -2.94 14.03
CA PHE A 38 9.00 -2.06 14.87
C PHE A 38 8.32 -1.67 16.18
N ALA A 39 7.32 -2.42 16.62
CA ALA A 39 6.79 -2.30 17.98
C ALA A 39 7.90 -2.59 19.02
N LYS A 40 7.71 -2.23 20.30
CA LYS A 40 8.74 -2.43 21.35
C LYS A 40 9.18 -3.90 21.52
N THR A 41 8.31 -4.85 21.19
CA THR A 41 8.59 -6.29 21.22
C THR A 41 8.98 -6.85 19.85
N GLY A 42 9.08 -5.98 18.85
CA GLY A 42 9.43 -6.31 17.48
C GLY A 42 10.94 -6.25 17.25
N LEU A 43 11.32 -6.02 16.01
CA LEU A 43 12.72 -5.92 15.60
C LEU A 43 13.28 -4.54 15.95
N ASP A 44 14.48 -4.50 16.53
CA ASP A 44 15.23 -3.24 16.67
C ASP A 44 15.69 -2.77 15.28
N PRO A 45 15.38 -1.52 14.87
CA PRO A 45 15.90 -0.93 13.64
C PRO A 45 17.42 -1.08 13.45
N HIS A 46 18.21 -0.99 14.53
CA HIS A 46 19.67 -1.16 14.47
C HIS A 46 20.06 -2.58 14.08
N ASP A 47 19.40 -3.59 14.64
CA ASP A 47 19.67 -4.99 14.31
C ASP A 47 19.27 -5.29 12.86
N VAL A 48 18.13 -4.77 12.39
CA VAL A 48 17.69 -4.94 11.00
C VAL A 48 18.69 -4.32 10.03
N MET A 49 19.22 -3.13 10.32
CA MET A 49 20.25 -2.51 9.48
C MET A 49 21.54 -3.32 9.51
N ARG A 50 22.00 -3.76 10.68
CA ARG A 50 23.19 -4.62 10.83
C ARG A 50 23.06 -5.94 10.06
N TRP A 51 21.90 -6.58 10.09
CA TRP A 51 21.64 -7.79 9.30
C TRP A 51 21.58 -7.49 7.80
N SER A 52 21.02 -6.36 7.40
CA SER A 52 20.99 -5.94 6.00
C SER A 52 22.39 -5.63 5.45
N GLU A 53 23.32 -5.19 6.29
CA GLU A 53 24.71 -4.93 5.93
C GLU A 53 25.51 -6.22 5.76
N THR A 54 25.28 -7.19 6.64
CA THR A 54 26.01 -8.47 6.66
C THR A 54 25.46 -9.52 5.70
N SER A 55 24.18 -9.44 5.32
CA SER A 55 23.51 -10.45 4.48
C SER A 55 22.82 -9.83 3.27
N VAL A 56 23.31 -10.19 2.08
CA VAL A 56 22.67 -9.84 0.80
C VAL A 56 21.24 -10.38 0.73
N ALA A 57 20.99 -11.56 1.29
CA ALA A 57 19.65 -12.15 1.31
C ALA A 57 18.67 -11.31 2.13
N VAL A 58 19.08 -10.84 3.33
CA VAL A 58 18.27 -9.94 4.16
C VAL A 58 18.02 -8.62 3.44
N ARG A 59 19.04 -8.07 2.79
CA ARG A 59 18.92 -6.84 2.00
C ARG A 59 17.93 -6.97 0.86
N CYS A 60 18.03 -8.05 0.08
CA CYS A 60 17.10 -8.36 -1.00
C CYS A 60 15.68 -8.57 -0.48
N ALA A 61 15.51 -9.27 0.65
CA ALA A 61 14.21 -9.49 1.27
C ALA A 61 13.58 -8.18 1.77
N LEU A 62 14.37 -7.32 2.42
CA LEU A 62 13.92 -6.03 2.94
C LEU A 62 13.49 -5.10 1.79
N TRP A 63 14.33 -4.93 0.78
CA TRP A 63 14.03 -4.08 -0.37
C TRP A 63 12.94 -4.65 -1.26
N GLY A 64 13.02 -5.93 -1.59
CA GLY A 64 12.02 -6.62 -2.40
C GLY A 64 10.65 -6.61 -1.73
N GLY A 65 10.61 -6.90 -0.43
CA GLY A 65 9.40 -6.85 0.39
C GLY A 65 8.82 -5.44 0.42
N TRP A 66 9.63 -4.42 0.73
CA TRP A 66 9.18 -3.03 0.75
C TRP A 66 8.60 -2.58 -0.58
N LEU A 67 9.33 -2.80 -1.68
CA LEU A 67 8.88 -2.42 -3.03
C LEU A 67 7.61 -3.18 -3.43
N ALA A 68 7.50 -4.46 -3.09
CA ALA A 68 6.29 -5.24 -3.36
C ALA A 68 5.07 -4.66 -2.62
N LEU A 69 5.25 -4.20 -1.38
CA LEU A 69 4.21 -3.57 -0.56
C LEU A 69 3.78 -2.21 -1.11
N THR A 70 4.73 -1.36 -1.50
CA THR A 70 4.45 0.04 -1.87
C THR A 70 4.12 0.24 -3.35
N ARG A 71 4.57 -0.65 -4.24
CA ARG A 71 4.38 -0.51 -5.70
C ARG A 71 2.91 -0.43 -6.13
N PRO A 72 1.93 -1.14 -5.52
CA PRO A 72 0.50 -0.92 -5.79
C PRO A 72 0.07 0.53 -5.57
N ALA A 73 0.46 1.12 -4.44
CA ALA A 73 0.17 2.52 -4.08
C ALA A 73 0.83 3.48 -5.08
N ALA A 74 2.10 3.24 -5.40
CA ALA A 74 2.84 4.05 -6.38
C ALA A 74 2.20 3.97 -7.77
N THR A 75 1.74 2.79 -8.18
CA THR A 75 1.06 2.62 -9.45
C THR A 75 -0.27 3.39 -9.49
N LEU A 76 -1.05 3.36 -8.40
CA LEU A 76 -2.32 4.07 -8.28
C LEU A 76 -2.15 5.58 -8.41
N LEU A 77 -1.15 6.14 -7.74
CA LEU A 77 -0.85 7.58 -7.76
C LEU A 77 -0.56 8.12 -9.17
N LEU A 78 0.01 7.30 -10.05
CA LEU A 78 0.33 7.68 -11.43
C LEU A 78 -0.71 7.21 -12.45
N SER A 79 -1.60 6.29 -12.06
CA SER A 79 -2.63 5.77 -12.96
C SER A 79 -3.80 6.75 -13.12
N PRO A 80 -4.52 6.70 -14.25
CA PRO A 80 -5.86 7.27 -14.35
C PRO A 80 -6.78 6.70 -13.25
N PRO A 81 -7.76 7.49 -12.75
CA PRO A 81 -8.14 8.82 -13.21
C PRO A 81 -7.28 9.96 -12.61
N GLY A 82 -6.50 9.68 -11.55
CA GLY A 82 -5.79 10.70 -10.79
C GLY A 82 -4.84 11.55 -11.63
N SER A 83 -4.02 10.90 -12.47
CA SER A 83 -3.09 11.61 -13.35
C SER A 83 -3.77 12.33 -14.51
N THR A 84 -4.98 11.93 -14.91
CA THR A 84 -5.73 12.55 -16.01
C THR A 84 -6.23 13.95 -15.64
N TRP A 85 -6.86 14.08 -14.48
CA TRP A 85 -7.37 15.37 -13.97
C TRP A 85 -6.24 16.38 -13.72
N VAL A 86 -5.11 15.88 -13.23
CA VAL A 86 -3.96 16.71 -12.94
C VAL A 86 -3.29 17.22 -14.23
N ARG A 87 -3.35 16.46 -15.32
CA ARG A 87 -2.79 16.86 -16.63
C ARG A 87 -3.68 17.80 -17.42
N SER A 88 -5.00 17.75 -17.23
CA SER A 88 -5.93 18.65 -17.91
C SER A 88 -5.95 20.05 -17.30
N ALA A 89 -5.34 20.25 -16.13
CA ALA A 89 -5.21 21.56 -15.52
C ALA A 89 -4.24 22.45 -16.35
N PRO A 90 -4.57 23.74 -16.57
CA PRO A 90 -3.72 24.68 -17.32
C PRO A 90 -2.54 25.18 -16.46
N ILE A 91 -1.70 24.26 -16.01
CA ILE A 91 -0.53 24.51 -15.16
C ILE A 91 0.72 23.89 -15.81
N SER A 92 1.89 24.47 -15.54
CA SER A 92 3.16 23.89 -15.99
C SER A 92 3.29 22.46 -15.47
N THR A 93 3.63 21.53 -16.36
CA THR A 93 3.76 20.09 -16.11
C THR A 93 4.77 19.74 -15.02
N MET A 94 5.70 20.65 -14.70
CA MET A 94 6.68 20.49 -13.63
C MET A 94 6.03 20.43 -12.24
N HIS A 95 5.00 21.24 -11.98
CA HIS A 95 4.34 21.28 -10.67
C HIS A 95 3.64 19.97 -10.32
N PRO A 96 2.74 19.42 -11.16
CA PRO A 96 2.08 18.16 -10.84
C PRO A 96 3.05 16.98 -10.82
N MET A 97 4.07 17.00 -11.68
CA MET A 97 5.11 15.98 -11.67
C MET A 97 5.91 16.02 -10.35
N ALA A 98 6.32 17.20 -9.90
CA ALA A 98 7.00 17.38 -8.62
C ALA A 98 6.09 16.96 -7.44
N ALA A 99 4.81 17.34 -7.47
CA ALA A 99 3.84 16.93 -6.46
C ALA A 99 3.67 15.41 -6.39
N SER A 100 3.63 14.71 -7.52
CA SER A 100 3.65 13.25 -7.57
C SER A 100 4.96 12.66 -7.03
N GLY A 101 6.11 13.24 -7.37
CA GLY A 101 7.41 12.83 -6.82
C GLY A 101 7.48 12.95 -5.30
N VAL A 102 7.07 14.10 -4.74
CA VAL A 102 7.01 14.34 -3.29
C VAL A 102 6.05 13.36 -2.62
N THR A 103 4.89 13.15 -3.24
CA THR A 103 3.89 12.19 -2.77
C THR A 103 4.44 10.77 -2.70
N MET A 104 5.24 10.33 -3.68
CA MET A 104 5.93 9.05 -3.62
C MET A 104 6.98 9.01 -2.51
N ALA A 105 7.76 10.08 -2.35
CA ALA A 105 8.74 10.15 -1.27
C ALA A 105 8.06 9.98 0.10
N VAL A 106 6.90 10.61 0.30
CA VAL A 106 6.08 10.42 1.52
C VAL A 106 5.57 8.98 1.66
N LEU A 107 5.21 8.31 0.56
CA LEU A 107 4.87 6.89 0.56
C LEU A 107 6.02 6.01 1.07
N HIS A 108 7.26 6.36 0.75
CA HIS A 108 8.44 5.63 1.18
C HIS A 108 9.06 6.14 2.48
N ALA A 109 8.50 7.18 3.10
CA ALA A 109 9.02 7.77 4.33
C ALA A 109 9.17 6.76 5.49
N PRO A 110 8.27 5.78 5.73
CA PRO A 110 8.47 4.81 6.81
C PRO A 110 9.72 3.94 6.60
N PHE A 111 10.12 3.70 5.35
CA PHE A 111 11.37 3.01 5.04
C PHE A 111 12.58 3.89 5.26
N GLY A 112 12.51 5.18 4.90
CA GLY A 112 13.53 6.14 5.29
C GLY A 112 13.70 6.21 6.81
N LEU A 113 12.60 6.23 7.56
CA LEU A 113 12.60 6.25 9.02
C LEU A 113 13.31 5.04 9.61
N LEU A 114 13.15 3.86 9.02
CA LEU A 114 13.87 2.65 9.42
C LEU A 114 15.40 2.84 9.31
N PHE A 115 15.89 3.34 8.18
CA PHE A 115 17.32 3.61 7.98
C PHE A 115 17.83 4.71 8.92
N PHE A 116 17.02 5.75 9.14
CA PHE A 116 17.36 6.84 10.06
C PHE A 116 17.49 6.31 11.49
N ALA A 117 16.51 5.54 11.95
CA ALA A 117 16.50 4.91 13.27
C ALA A 117 17.65 3.92 13.45
N GLY A 118 18.07 3.23 12.39
CA GLY A 118 19.26 2.38 12.41
C GLY A 118 20.61 3.13 12.39
N GLY A 119 20.60 4.47 12.51
CA GLY A 119 21.81 5.30 12.60
C GLY A 119 22.37 5.80 11.25
N ARG A 120 21.61 5.69 10.15
CA ARG A 120 22.06 6.06 8.79
C ARG A 120 21.21 7.20 8.21
N PRO A 121 21.45 8.47 8.58
CA PRO A 121 20.63 9.58 8.11
C PRO A 121 20.75 9.82 6.60
N LEU A 122 21.94 9.67 6.01
CA LEU A 122 22.12 9.74 4.56
C LEU A 122 21.51 8.51 3.86
N GLY A 123 21.65 7.33 4.47
CA GLY A 123 20.97 6.10 4.03
C GLY A 123 19.46 6.25 3.99
N ALA A 124 18.85 6.98 4.94
CA ALA A 124 17.42 7.26 4.95
C ALA A 124 16.96 8.05 3.72
N LEU A 125 17.67 9.12 3.38
CA LEU A 125 17.39 9.91 2.18
C LEU A 125 17.58 9.07 0.92
N GLY A 126 18.69 8.32 0.84
CA GLY A 126 18.97 7.41 -0.26
C GLY A 126 17.86 6.37 -0.41
N ALA A 127 17.42 5.75 0.68
CA ALA A 127 16.38 4.74 0.69
C ALA A 127 15.04 5.26 0.14
N VAL A 128 14.62 6.46 0.56
CA VAL A 128 13.38 7.09 0.08
C VAL A 128 13.46 7.41 -1.41
N LEU A 129 14.55 8.04 -1.87
CA LEU A 129 14.73 8.40 -3.27
C LEU A 129 14.78 7.15 -4.15
N MET A 130 15.53 6.14 -3.73
CA MET A 130 15.68 4.89 -4.47
C MET A 130 14.39 4.08 -4.51
N ALA A 131 13.67 3.98 -3.39
CA ALA A 131 12.38 3.32 -3.35
C ALA A 131 11.36 4.04 -4.26
N THR A 132 11.43 5.38 -4.30
CA THR A 132 10.64 6.20 -5.23
C THR A 132 10.94 5.82 -6.67
N VAL A 133 12.23 5.87 -7.08
CA VAL A 133 12.67 5.51 -8.45
C VAL A 133 12.26 4.09 -8.81
N ALA A 134 12.50 3.13 -7.92
CA ALA A 134 12.21 1.72 -8.15
C ALA A 134 10.70 1.39 -8.22
N SER A 135 9.87 2.24 -7.62
CA SER A 135 8.42 2.08 -7.63
C SER A 135 7.74 2.73 -8.85
N LEU A 136 8.47 3.51 -9.65
CA LEU A 136 7.92 4.15 -10.84
C LEU A 136 7.57 3.10 -11.92
N PRO A 137 6.34 3.14 -12.47
CA PRO A 137 5.94 2.24 -13.55
C PRO A 137 6.57 2.70 -14.86
N LEU A 138 7.69 2.08 -15.24
CA LEU A 138 8.33 2.30 -16.54
C LEU A 138 7.90 1.20 -17.52
N ARG A 139 7.47 1.59 -18.72
CA ARG A 139 7.23 0.68 -19.85
C ARG A 139 8.48 0.63 -20.74
N GLY A 140 8.88 -0.56 -21.19
CA GLY A 140 9.97 -0.75 -22.17
C GLY A 140 11.39 -0.50 -21.63
N ARG A 141 12.28 0.03 -22.49
CA ARG A 141 13.73 0.23 -22.25
C ARG A 141 14.08 1.20 -21.09
N GLY A 142 13.10 1.86 -20.50
CA GLY A 142 13.29 2.75 -19.35
C GLY A 142 13.61 2.02 -18.03
N SER A 143 13.52 0.68 -17.98
CA SER A 143 13.74 -0.11 -16.76
C SER A 143 15.17 -0.08 -16.19
N LEU A 144 16.15 0.45 -16.94
CA LEU A 144 17.55 0.49 -16.52
C LEU A 144 17.77 1.34 -15.26
N GLY A 145 17.05 2.45 -15.09
CA GLY A 145 17.17 3.31 -13.91
C GLY A 145 16.83 2.57 -12.61
N PRO A 146 15.61 1.99 -12.49
CA PRO A 146 15.24 1.13 -11.37
C PRO A 146 16.18 -0.06 -11.17
N ALA A 147 16.65 -0.69 -12.25
CA ALA A 147 17.52 -1.85 -12.18
C ALA A 147 18.92 -1.50 -11.64
N LEU A 148 19.54 -0.43 -12.15
CA LEU A 148 20.82 0.09 -11.65
C LEU A 148 20.70 0.54 -10.20
N GLY A 149 19.59 1.19 -9.87
CA GLY A 149 19.32 1.58 -8.50
C GLY A 149 19.23 0.38 -7.56
N LEU A 150 18.44 -0.62 -7.93
CA LEU A 150 18.33 -1.85 -7.14
C LEU A 150 19.67 -2.58 -7.05
N ALA A 151 20.47 -2.59 -8.12
CA ALA A 151 21.80 -3.20 -8.12
C ALA A 151 22.77 -2.51 -7.14
N LEU A 152 22.77 -1.17 -7.08
CA LEU A 152 23.60 -0.40 -6.14
C LEU A 152 23.20 -0.62 -4.69
N VAL A 153 21.90 -0.73 -4.45
CA VAL A 153 21.37 -1.08 -3.14
C VAL A 153 21.80 -2.50 -2.77
N ILE A 154 21.61 -3.47 -3.65
CA ILE A 154 21.96 -4.87 -3.40
C ILE A 154 23.48 -5.00 -3.18
N SER A 155 24.30 -4.27 -3.92
CA SER A 155 25.77 -4.28 -3.75
C SER A 155 26.25 -3.63 -2.45
N GLY A 156 25.40 -2.82 -1.78
CA GLY A 156 25.76 -2.15 -0.54
C GLY A 156 26.66 -0.95 -0.79
N ALA A 157 26.41 -0.24 -1.89
CA ALA A 157 27.11 0.99 -2.19
C ALA A 157 27.04 1.98 -1.01
N PRO A 158 28.10 2.75 -0.76
CA PRO A 158 28.10 3.71 0.34
C PRO A 158 27.07 4.83 0.12
N ASP A 159 26.49 5.34 1.22
CA ASP A 159 25.35 6.26 1.19
C ASP A 159 25.60 7.51 0.33
N TRP A 160 26.83 8.03 0.36
CA TRP A 160 27.24 9.22 -0.40
C TRP A 160 27.21 9.00 -1.92
N MET A 161 27.33 7.77 -2.41
CA MET A 161 27.14 7.42 -3.82
C MET A 161 25.67 7.14 -4.13
N ALA A 162 24.97 6.49 -3.21
CA ALA A 162 23.58 6.10 -3.41
C ALA A 162 22.66 7.31 -3.61
N VAL A 163 22.81 8.37 -2.79
CA VAL A 163 21.97 9.58 -2.86
C VAL A 163 22.03 10.30 -4.23
N PRO A 164 23.20 10.69 -4.76
CA PRO A 164 23.27 11.38 -6.05
C PRO A 164 22.79 10.50 -7.20
N VAL A 165 23.07 9.19 -7.17
CA VAL A 165 22.55 8.26 -8.18
C VAL A 165 21.03 8.14 -8.10
N ALA A 166 20.47 8.09 -6.89
CA ALA A 166 19.03 8.08 -6.68
C ALA A 166 18.37 9.36 -7.20
N ALA A 167 18.98 10.52 -6.90
CA ALA A 167 18.50 11.82 -7.35
C ALA A 167 18.54 11.95 -8.88
N ALA A 168 19.64 11.54 -9.52
CA ALA A 168 19.76 11.49 -10.97
C ALA A 168 18.75 10.51 -11.59
N GLY A 169 18.62 9.32 -10.99
CA GLY A 169 17.61 8.32 -11.36
C GLY A 169 16.20 8.89 -11.29
N LEU A 170 15.85 9.65 -10.24
CA LEU A 170 14.56 10.29 -10.10
C LEU A 170 14.33 11.36 -11.16
N GLY A 171 15.32 12.22 -11.42
CA GLY A 171 15.27 13.25 -12.46
C GLY A 171 15.03 12.67 -13.86
N LEU A 172 15.56 11.48 -14.15
CA LEU A 172 15.39 10.81 -15.44
C LEU A 172 14.10 9.98 -15.53
N THR A 173 13.78 9.24 -14.47
CA THR A 173 12.67 8.27 -14.48
C THR A 173 11.32 8.89 -14.20
N LEU A 174 11.23 9.96 -13.40
CA LEU A 174 9.96 10.60 -13.08
C LEU A 174 9.29 11.22 -14.32
N PRO A 175 10.01 11.97 -15.20
CA PRO A 175 9.42 12.44 -16.46
C PRO A 175 9.01 11.30 -17.39
N ALA A 176 9.80 10.22 -17.44
CA ALA A 176 9.50 9.05 -18.27
C ALA A 176 8.23 8.33 -17.78
N ALA A 177 8.12 8.07 -16.47
CA ALA A 177 6.94 7.50 -15.84
C ALA A 177 5.72 8.39 -16.01
N TRP A 178 5.91 9.72 -15.91
CA TRP A 178 4.85 10.68 -16.20
C TRP A 178 4.37 10.54 -17.65
N ARG A 179 5.25 10.51 -18.65
CA ARG A 179 4.81 10.33 -20.05
C ARG A 179 4.12 8.98 -20.26
N ALA A 180 4.68 7.89 -19.74
CA ALA A 180 4.11 6.54 -19.88
C ALA A 180 2.71 6.41 -19.24
N ALA A 181 2.46 7.12 -18.13
CA ALA A 181 1.16 7.14 -17.49
C ALA A 181 0.05 7.84 -18.31
N ALA A 182 0.40 8.60 -19.37
CA ALA A 182 -0.58 9.22 -20.26
C ALA A 182 -1.23 8.22 -21.22
N GLU A 183 -0.56 7.10 -21.50
CA GLU A 183 -1.02 6.15 -22.50
C GLU A 183 -2.30 5.47 -22.01
N PRO A 184 -3.41 5.57 -22.77
CA PRO A 184 -4.65 4.93 -22.39
C PRO A 184 -4.41 3.41 -22.24
N PRO A 185 -4.99 2.77 -21.20
CA PRO A 185 -4.89 1.32 -21.09
C PRO A 185 -5.49 0.68 -22.33
N THR A 186 -4.72 -0.18 -22.99
CA THR A 186 -5.16 -0.94 -24.15
C THR A 186 -6.44 -1.67 -23.79
N ARG A 187 -7.55 -1.36 -24.49
CA ARG A 187 -8.85 -1.99 -24.24
C ARG A 187 -8.74 -3.46 -24.63
N LEU A 188 -8.60 -4.35 -23.64
CA LEU A 188 -8.72 -5.78 -23.86
C LEU A 188 -10.20 -6.11 -23.93
N GLY A 189 -10.67 -6.50 -25.12
CA GLY A 189 -11.99 -7.11 -25.29
C GLY A 189 -12.00 -8.45 -24.57
N LEU A 190 -12.52 -8.48 -23.34
CA LEU A 190 -12.70 -9.72 -22.59
C LEU A 190 -14.11 -10.28 -22.86
N PRO A 191 -14.24 -11.56 -23.23
CA PRO A 191 -15.55 -12.20 -23.33
C PRO A 191 -16.20 -12.21 -21.95
N VAL A 192 -17.48 -11.82 -21.87
CA VAL A 192 -18.23 -11.79 -20.61
C VAL A 192 -18.85 -13.18 -20.38
N PRO A 193 -18.36 -13.97 -19.41
CA PRO A 193 -18.97 -15.26 -19.10
C PRO A 193 -20.35 -15.05 -18.45
N ARG A 194 -21.30 -15.94 -18.78
CA ARG A 194 -22.64 -16.00 -18.18
C ARG A 194 -22.57 -16.66 -16.80
N LEU A 195 -22.02 -15.95 -15.82
CA LEU A 195 -22.02 -16.35 -14.40
C LEU A 195 -22.87 -15.33 -13.60
N PRO A 196 -23.36 -15.70 -12.40
CA PRO A 196 -23.97 -14.75 -11.48
C PRO A 196 -23.08 -13.51 -11.31
N ALA A 197 -23.66 -12.31 -11.25
CA ALA A 197 -22.94 -11.04 -11.36
C ALA A 197 -21.70 -10.93 -10.44
N ALA A 198 -21.78 -11.44 -9.21
CA ALA A 198 -20.64 -11.44 -8.28
C ALA A 198 -19.53 -12.43 -8.70
N ALA A 199 -19.90 -13.62 -9.18
CA ALA A 199 -18.96 -14.64 -9.63
C ALA A 199 -18.33 -14.27 -10.98
N SER A 200 -19.09 -13.73 -11.93
CA SER A 200 -18.54 -13.19 -13.19
C SER A 200 -17.59 -12.04 -12.91
N TRP A 201 -17.90 -11.18 -11.94
CA TRP A 201 -17.03 -10.08 -11.54
C TRP A 201 -15.73 -10.56 -10.89
N ALA A 202 -15.81 -11.46 -9.90
CA ALA A 202 -14.62 -12.02 -9.26
C ALA A 202 -13.74 -12.76 -10.27
N PHE A 203 -14.35 -13.58 -11.12
CA PHE A 203 -13.66 -14.32 -12.18
C PHE A 203 -13.00 -13.38 -13.19
N ASN A 204 -13.70 -12.34 -13.66
CA ASN A 204 -13.13 -11.35 -14.58
C ASN A 204 -12.01 -10.52 -13.92
N CYS A 205 -12.12 -10.17 -12.64
CA CYS A 205 -11.04 -9.50 -11.91
C CYS A 205 -9.79 -10.38 -11.81
N THR A 206 -9.96 -11.66 -11.50
CA THR A 206 -8.87 -12.63 -11.42
C THR A 206 -8.25 -12.86 -12.79
N LEU A 207 -9.05 -13.10 -13.83
CA LEU A 207 -8.57 -13.27 -15.21
C LEU A 207 -7.91 -12.02 -15.77
N HIS A 208 -8.47 -10.84 -15.52
CA HIS A 208 -7.87 -9.58 -15.93
C HIS A 208 -6.53 -9.40 -15.24
N THR A 209 -6.43 -9.68 -13.94
CA THR A 209 -5.17 -9.61 -13.20
C THR A 209 -4.14 -10.62 -13.74
N LEU A 210 -4.56 -11.86 -13.98
CA LEU A 210 -3.74 -12.93 -14.58
C LEU A 210 -3.18 -12.52 -15.95
N ARG A 211 -4.02 -11.93 -16.81
CA ARG A 211 -3.66 -11.60 -18.20
C ARG A 211 -2.88 -10.29 -18.33
N THR A 212 -3.20 -9.28 -17.52
CA THR A 212 -2.60 -7.94 -17.66
C THR A 212 -1.35 -7.75 -16.83
N ASP A 213 -1.24 -8.44 -15.70
CA ASP A 213 -0.10 -8.28 -14.78
C ASP A 213 0.13 -9.59 -14.01
N PRO A 214 0.56 -10.68 -14.68
CA PRO A 214 0.91 -11.94 -14.00
C PRO A 214 1.96 -11.72 -12.90
N GLY A 215 2.80 -10.70 -13.07
CA GLY A 215 3.74 -10.24 -12.05
C GLY A 215 3.08 -9.78 -10.74
N ARG A 216 1.81 -9.39 -10.71
CA ARG A 216 1.09 -9.12 -9.43
C ARG A 216 0.83 -10.38 -8.63
N LEU A 217 0.50 -11.48 -9.29
CA LEU A 217 0.22 -12.74 -8.60
C LEU A 217 1.51 -13.36 -8.08
N LEU A 218 2.59 -13.30 -8.87
CA LEU A 218 3.92 -13.66 -8.39
C LEU A 218 4.36 -12.77 -7.22
N ARG A 219 4.06 -11.46 -7.25
CA ARG A 219 4.30 -10.57 -6.11
C ARG A 219 3.47 -10.94 -4.89
N LEU A 220 2.18 -11.19 -5.05
CA LEU A 220 1.30 -11.62 -3.94
C LEU A 220 1.82 -12.92 -3.32
N ALA A 221 2.14 -13.92 -4.14
CA ALA A 221 2.74 -15.17 -3.70
C ALA A 221 4.09 -14.95 -3.01
N GLY A 222 4.94 -14.10 -3.57
CA GLY A 222 6.23 -13.74 -2.98
C GLY A 222 6.09 -13.06 -1.62
N VAL A 223 5.17 -12.11 -1.47
CA VAL A 223 4.94 -11.46 -0.18
C VAL A 223 4.33 -12.42 0.84
N LEU A 224 3.42 -13.30 0.43
CA LEU A 224 2.91 -14.35 1.30
C LEU A 224 4.03 -15.30 1.74
N ALA A 225 4.92 -15.70 0.83
CA ALA A 225 6.06 -16.54 1.16
C ALA A 225 7.01 -15.84 2.15
N VAL A 226 7.30 -14.55 1.94
CA VAL A 226 8.12 -13.75 2.88
C VAL A 226 7.44 -13.64 4.24
N ALA A 227 6.13 -13.40 4.29
CA ALA A 227 5.39 -13.33 5.55
C ALA A 227 5.46 -14.67 6.32
N VAL A 228 5.27 -15.79 5.63
CA VAL A 228 5.40 -17.14 6.20
C VAL A 228 6.82 -17.40 6.70
N LEU A 229 7.85 -16.99 5.95
CA LEU A 229 9.26 -17.13 6.32
C LEU A 229 9.61 -16.30 7.57
N LEU A 230 9.24 -15.02 7.60
CA LEU A 230 9.48 -14.14 8.74
C LEU A 230 8.82 -14.68 10.01
N PHE A 231 7.63 -15.26 9.87
CA PHE A 231 6.95 -15.91 10.98
C PHE A 231 7.62 -17.21 11.42
N GLY A 232 8.07 -18.05 10.49
CA GLY A 232 8.87 -19.23 10.84
C GLY A 232 10.13 -18.86 11.62
N LEU A 233 10.83 -17.79 11.21
CA LEU A 233 11.99 -17.25 11.93
C LEU A 233 11.61 -16.69 13.30
N TRP A 234 10.49 -15.99 13.40
CA TRP A 234 10.00 -15.44 14.67
C TRP A 234 9.65 -16.56 15.66
N CYS A 235 8.93 -17.60 15.21
CA CYS A 235 8.61 -18.76 16.04
C CYS A 235 9.86 -19.54 16.47
N ARG A 236 10.87 -19.62 15.60
CA ARG A 236 12.14 -20.29 15.93
C ARG A 236 12.94 -19.54 16.98
N ASN A 237 12.97 -18.20 16.93
CA ASN A 237 13.80 -17.39 17.80
C ASN A 237 13.22 -17.17 19.20
N ASP A 238 11.95 -17.51 19.43
CA ASP A 238 11.34 -17.41 20.76
C ASP A 238 10.47 -18.63 21.09
N PRO A 239 11.11 -19.77 21.41
CA PRO A 239 10.44 -21.04 21.73
C PRO A 239 9.76 -21.05 23.10
N ALA A 240 10.01 -20.05 23.96
CA ALA A 240 9.46 -19.96 25.31
C ALA A 240 8.15 -19.17 25.41
N ALA A 241 7.57 -18.80 24.26
CA ALA A 241 6.35 -18.02 24.23
C ALA A 241 5.18 -18.79 24.87
N THR A 242 4.54 -18.16 25.86
CA THR A 242 3.31 -18.65 26.45
C THR A 242 2.22 -18.82 25.37
N PRO A 243 1.26 -19.75 25.55
CA PRO A 243 0.19 -19.98 24.57
C PRO A 243 -0.60 -18.70 24.22
N GLU A 244 -0.72 -17.75 25.14
CA GLU A 244 -1.32 -16.43 24.88
C GLU A 244 -0.52 -15.61 23.86
N LEU A 245 0.82 -15.62 23.96
CA LEU A 245 1.71 -14.98 22.98
C LEU A 245 1.63 -15.68 21.61
N ALA A 246 1.45 -17.00 21.57
CA ALA A 246 1.27 -17.73 20.32
C ALA A 246 -0.01 -17.32 19.57
N GLY A 247 -1.12 -17.12 20.30
CA GLY A 247 -2.36 -16.59 19.72
C GLY A 247 -2.21 -15.19 19.12
N ALA A 248 -1.55 -14.29 19.85
CA ALA A 248 -1.26 -12.93 19.37
C ALA A 248 -0.35 -12.92 18.13
N ARG A 249 0.64 -13.83 18.07
CA ARG A 249 1.54 -14.02 16.92
C ARG A 249 0.78 -14.45 15.66
N ASN A 250 -0.06 -15.46 15.78
CA ASN A 250 -0.86 -15.97 14.67
C ASN A 250 -1.82 -14.91 14.13
N ALA A 251 -2.50 -14.18 15.03
CA ALA A 251 -3.38 -13.08 14.65
C ALA A 251 -2.63 -11.97 13.91
N THR A 252 -1.40 -11.66 14.34
CA THR A 252 -0.54 -10.65 13.71
C THR A 252 -0.14 -11.06 12.29
N LEU A 253 0.30 -12.30 12.09
CA LEU A 253 0.64 -12.81 10.75
C LEU A 253 -0.56 -12.74 9.82
N ILE A 254 -1.72 -13.25 10.26
CA ILE A 254 -2.90 -13.30 9.41
C ILE A 254 -3.36 -11.88 9.08
N THR A 255 -3.35 -10.98 10.05
CA THR A 255 -3.69 -9.56 9.82
C THR A 255 -2.72 -8.93 8.82
N VAL A 256 -1.41 -9.10 8.98
CA VAL A 256 -0.41 -8.58 8.04
C VAL A 256 -0.62 -9.18 6.65
N GLY A 257 -0.73 -10.50 6.53
CA GLY A 257 -0.95 -11.20 5.25
C GLY A 257 -2.22 -10.72 4.55
N SER A 258 -3.33 -10.60 5.27
CA SER A 258 -4.61 -10.11 4.75
C SER A 258 -4.54 -8.64 4.34
N VAL A 259 -3.92 -7.78 5.14
CA VAL A 259 -3.76 -6.35 4.84
C VAL A 259 -2.91 -6.16 3.59
N VAL A 260 -1.82 -6.92 3.46
CA VAL A 260 -0.96 -6.89 2.29
C VAL A 260 -1.67 -7.43 1.05
N ALA A 261 -2.34 -8.56 1.15
CA ALA A 261 -3.11 -9.11 0.05
C ALA A 261 -4.18 -8.13 -0.45
N THR A 262 -4.94 -7.55 0.47
CA THR A 262 -5.94 -6.52 0.16
C THR A 262 -5.27 -5.32 -0.53
N GLY A 263 -4.14 -4.84 -0.01
CA GLY A 263 -3.38 -3.73 -0.58
C GLY A 263 -2.89 -3.99 -2.01
N THR A 264 -2.41 -5.20 -2.29
CA THR A 264 -1.94 -5.58 -3.63
C THR A 264 -3.06 -5.70 -4.66
N LEU A 265 -4.26 -6.09 -4.21
CA LEU A 265 -5.44 -6.27 -5.06
C LEU A 265 -6.23 -4.97 -5.27
N LEU A 266 -6.11 -4.01 -4.34
CA LEU A 266 -6.84 -2.74 -4.36
C LEU A 266 -6.75 -1.98 -5.70
N PRO A 267 -5.60 -1.91 -6.41
CA PRO A 267 -5.54 -1.23 -7.69
C PRO A 267 -6.34 -1.92 -8.80
N SER A 268 -6.39 -3.26 -8.81
CA SER A 268 -7.18 -4.02 -9.78
C SER A 268 -8.67 -3.75 -9.56
N VAL A 269 -9.08 -3.78 -8.29
CA VAL A 269 -10.45 -3.46 -7.88
C VAL A 269 -10.83 -2.04 -8.25
N ALA A 270 -9.98 -1.04 -7.94
CA ALA A 270 -10.30 0.36 -8.18
C ALA A 270 -10.56 0.64 -9.67
N ARG A 271 -9.73 0.07 -10.56
CA ARG A 271 -9.95 0.17 -12.02
C ARG A 271 -11.25 -0.49 -12.46
N PHE A 272 -11.55 -1.66 -11.90
CA PHE A 272 -12.75 -2.40 -12.24
C PHE A 272 -14.02 -1.69 -11.72
N ARG A 273 -13.94 -1.03 -10.57
CA ARG A 273 -14.99 -0.17 -10.03
C ARG A 273 -15.30 0.98 -10.97
N ASP A 274 -14.29 1.70 -11.45
CA ASP A 274 -14.49 2.83 -12.35
C ASP A 274 -15.10 2.36 -13.69
N HIS A 275 -14.68 1.18 -14.19
CA HIS A 275 -15.28 0.55 -15.36
C HIS A 275 -16.75 0.13 -15.12
N ALA A 276 -17.04 -0.47 -13.96
CA ALA A 276 -18.41 -0.84 -13.57
C ALA A 276 -19.30 0.39 -13.39
N GLN A 277 -18.78 1.48 -12.83
CA GLN A 277 -19.50 2.76 -12.72
C GLN A 277 -19.80 3.35 -14.09
N TRP A 278 -18.84 3.29 -15.02
CA TRP A 278 -19.08 3.72 -16.40
C TRP A 278 -20.14 2.86 -17.10
N LEU A 279 -20.07 1.53 -16.97
CA LEU A 279 -21.06 0.61 -17.55
C LEU A 279 -22.45 0.83 -16.96
N THR A 280 -22.57 1.01 -15.65
CA THR A 280 -23.85 1.24 -14.97
C THR A 280 -24.44 2.60 -15.31
N ALA A 281 -23.61 3.64 -15.42
CA ALA A 281 -24.05 4.96 -15.89
C ALA A 281 -24.50 4.91 -17.34
N SER A 282 -23.79 4.19 -18.21
CA SER A 282 -24.12 4.04 -19.63
C SER A 282 -25.36 3.17 -19.86
N ALA A 283 -25.59 2.18 -19.00
CA ALA A 283 -26.73 1.26 -19.08
C ALA A 283 -27.96 1.72 -18.28
N GLY A 284 -27.88 2.81 -17.52
CA GLY A 284 -28.98 3.30 -16.69
C GLY A 284 -29.37 2.38 -15.53
N LEU A 285 -28.43 1.58 -14.99
CA LEU A 285 -28.68 0.58 -13.94
C LEU A 285 -28.13 1.03 -12.57
N PRO A 286 -28.90 1.76 -11.74
CA PRO A 286 -28.39 2.35 -10.49
C PRO A 286 -28.10 1.35 -9.36
N GLY A 287 -28.58 0.10 -9.44
CA GLY A 287 -28.48 -0.90 -8.35
C GLY A 287 -27.12 -1.59 -8.17
N LEU A 288 -26.21 -1.49 -9.14
CA LEU A 288 -24.97 -2.29 -9.18
C LEU A 288 -23.82 -1.75 -8.33
N ARG A 289 -23.94 -0.55 -7.73
CA ARG A 289 -22.89 0.03 -6.86
C ARG A 289 -22.52 -0.91 -5.70
N ARG A 290 -23.51 -1.53 -5.05
CA ARG A 290 -23.29 -2.42 -3.89
C ARG A 290 -22.60 -3.75 -4.26
N ALA A 291 -22.62 -4.18 -5.52
CA ALA A 291 -22.04 -5.45 -5.94
C ALA A 291 -20.50 -5.42 -6.05
N THR A 292 -19.88 -4.24 -6.13
CA THR A 292 -18.41 -4.09 -6.24
C THR A 292 -17.66 -4.36 -4.93
N VAL A 293 -18.38 -4.39 -3.81
CA VAL A 293 -17.84 -4.51 -2.44
C VAL A 293 -17.61 -5.97 -2.05
N LEU A 294 -18.55 -6.84 -2.41
CA LEU A 294 -18.54 -8.26 -2.07
C LEU A 294 -17.23 -8.96 -2.45
N PRO A 295 -16.71 -8.84 -3.68
CA PRO A 295 -15.49 -9.55 -4.10
C PRO A 295 -14.20 -8.94 -3.52
N LEU A 296 -14.20 -7.65 -3.19
CA LEU A 296 -13.17 -6.96 -2.39
C LEU A 296 -13.01 -7.57 -1.00
N MET A 297 -14.10 -8.14 -0.47
CA MET A 297 -14.14 -8.77 0.85
C MET A 297 -13.93 -10.28 0.77
N ILE A 298 -14.47 -10.94 -0.25
CA ILE A 298 -14.36 -12.39 -0.41
C ILE A 298 -12.91 -12.82 -0.64
N LEU A 299 -12.14 -12.12 -1.49
CA LEU A 299 -10.80 -12.59 -1.83
C LEU A 299 -9.81 -12.49 -0.65
N PRO A 300 -9.74 -11.38 0.11
CA PRO A 300 -8.94 -11.32 1.33
C PRO A 300 -9.47 -12.23 2.43
N ALA A 301 -10.79 -12.42 2.56
CA ALA A 301 -11.36 -13.33 3.55
C ALA A 301 -11.05 -14.79 3.24
N LEU A 302 -11.11 -15.21 1.97
CA LEU A 302 -10.70 -16.55 1.54
C LEU A 302 -9.20 -16.77 1.74
N LEU A 303 -8.37 -15.75 1.51
CA LEU A 303 -6.94 -15.83 1.76
C LEU A 303 -6.62 -15.87 3.27
N ALA A 304 -7.30 -15.05 4.07
CA ALA A 304 -7.21 -15.08 5.53
C ALA A 304 -7.60 -16.46 6.07
N LEU A 305 -8.68 -17.04 5.53
CA LEU A 305 -9.16 -18.37 5.87
C LEU A 305 -8.15 -19.46 5.45
N ALA A 306 -7.57 -19.38 4.26
CA ALA A 306 -6.54 -20.32 3.81
C ALA A 306 -5.29 -20.26 4.71
N LEU A 307 -4.84 -19.04 5.06
CA LEU A 307 -3.74 -18.82 6.01
C LEU A 307 -4.07 -19.34 7.41
N ALA A 308 -5.32 -19.17 7.87
CA ALA A 308 -5.78 -19.69 9.14
C ALA A 308 -5.70 -21.21 9.22
N LEU A 309 -6.17 -21.88 8.17
CA LEU A 309 -6.17 -23.33 8.05
C LEU A 309 -4.74 -23.90 8.01
N LEU A 310 -3.78 -23.11 7.54
CA LEU A 310 -2.35 -23.47 7.49
C LEU A 310 -1.64 -23.32 8.85
N VAL A 311 -2.07 -22.43 9.73
CA VAL A 311 -1.27 -22.01 10.91
C VAL A 311 -1.63 -22.75 12.21
N SER A 312 -2.91 -23.12 12.47
CA SER A 312 -3.36 -24.14 13.44
C SER A 312 -4.88 -24.04 13.66
N ARG A 313 -5.50 -25.04 14.30
CA ARG A 313 -6.92 -24.98 14.73
C ARG A 313 -7.24 -23.81 15.68
N GLU A 314 -6.25 -23.31 16.44
CA GLU A 314 -6.42 -22.18 17.36
C GLU A 314 -6.30 -20.80 16.67
N GLY A 315 -5.75 -20.76 15.46
CA GLY A 315 -5.64 -19.54 14.64
C GLY A 315 -6.95 -19.09 13.97
N LEU A 316 -8.01 -19.89 14.08
CA LEU A 316 -9.31 -19.63 13.42
C LEU A 316 -10.02 -18.37 13.98
N ALA A 317 -9.90 -18.11 15.29
CA ALA A 317 -10.47 -16.90 15.89
C ALA A 317 -9.72 -15.63 15.44
N GLY A 318 -8.38 -15.68 15.45
CA GLY A 318 -7.53 -14.54 15.03
C GLY A 318 -7.67 -14.21 13.54
N SER A 319 -7.88 -15.22 12.70
CA SER A 319 -8.14 -15.03 11.27
C SER A 319 -9.52 -14.48 10.96
N LEU A 320 -10.55 -14.92 11.69
CA LEU A 320 -11.88 -14.32 11.60
C LEU A 320 -11.85 -12.85 12.02
N LEU A 321 -11.08 -12.50 13.05
CA LEU A 321 -10.85 -11.11 13.47
C LEU A 321 -10.07 -10.30 12.43
N GLY A 322 -9.01 -10.86 11.83
CA GLY A 322 -8.26 -10.22 10.75
C GLY A 322 -9.10 -10.01 9.50
N ALA A 323 -9.91 -11.01 9.12
CA ALA A 323 -10.88 -10.89 8.04
C ALA A 323 -11.95 -9.85 8.34
N ALA A 324 -12.48 -9.82 9.57
CA ALA A 324 -13.43 -8.80 10.02
C ALA A 324 -12.82 -7.39 10.01
N ALA A 325 -11.55 -7.24 10.42
CA ALA A 325 -10.85 -5.97 10.36
C ALA A 325 -10.61 -5.51 8.92
N ALA A 326 -10.23 -6.40 8.01
CA ALA A 326 -10.11 -6.09 6.59
C ALA A 326 -11.47 -5.69 5.97
N VAL A 327 -12.53 -6.43 6.32
CA VAL A 327 -13.91 -6.12 5.93
C VAL A 327 -14.35 -4.75 6.47
N LEU A 328 -14.13 -4.48 7.76
CA LEU A 328 -14.46 -3.19 8.38
C LEU A 328 -13.66 -2.04 7.74
N TRP A 329 -12.39 -2.27 7.42
CA TRP A 329 -11.54 -1.28 6.78
C TRP A 329 -11.98 -0.95 5.35
N VAL A 330 -12.30 -1.98 4.54
CA VAL A 330 -12.86 -1.81 3.19
C VAL A 330 -14.23 -1.11 3.27
N SER A 331 -15.07 -1.51 4.24
CA SER A 331 -16.38 -0.87 4.48
C SER A 331 -16.24 0.60 4.85
N ALA A 332 -15.29 0.93 5.74
CA ALA A 332 -15.00 2.30 6.16
C ALA A 332 -14.48 3.15 5.00
N TRP A 333 -13.65 2.58 4.13
CA TRP A 333 -13.14 3.25 2.95
C TRP A 333 -14.25 3.63 1.97
N GLU A 334 -15.20 2.72 1.73
CA GLU A 334 -16.35 2.97 0.86
C GLU A 334 -17.36 3.94 1.46
N ALA A 335 -17.58 3.83 2.77
CA ALA A 335 -18.41 4.73 3.56
C ALA A 335 -17.92 6.20 3.58
N ARG A 336 -16.71 6.50 3.06
CA ARG A 336 -16.14 7.83 3.17
C ARG A 336 -16.93 8.92 2.46
N ASP A 337 -17.59 8.57 1.35
CA ASP A 337 -18.39 9.52 0.60
C ASP A 337 -19.70 9.85 1.33
N GLN A 338 -20.00 9.14 2.43
CA GLN A 338 -21.18 9.34 3.28
C GLN A 338 -20.88 10.01 4.63
N GLY A 339 -19.61 10.35 4.93
CA GLY A 339 -19.16 11.18 6.06
C GLY A 339 -19.38 10.62 7.48
N ARG A 340 -20.58 10.12 7.81
CA ARG A 340 -20.98 9.63 9.14
C ARG A 340 -20.61 8.17 9.38
N ALA A 341 -20.40 7.39 8.32
CA ALA A 341 -20.14 5.96 8.41
C ALA A 341 -18.66 5.62 8.71
N ILE A 342 -17.70 6.50 8.37
CA ILE A 342 -16.29 6.33 8.79
C ILE A 342 -16.14 6.38 10.30
N VAL A 343 -16.78 7.37 10.96
CA VAL A 343 -16.71 7.54 12.42
C VAL A 343 -17.33 6.33 13.12
N ARG A 344 -18.46 5.81 12.61
CA ARG A 344 -19.07 4.58 13.15
C ARG A 344 -18.21 3.34 12.90
N ALA A 345 -17.60 3.18 11.73
CA ALA A 345 -16.74 2.04 11.44
C ALA A 345 -15.44 2.06 12.28
N LEU A 346 -14.84 3.23 12.48
CA LEU A 346 -13.69 3.41 13.38
C LEU A 346 -14.07 3.17 14.85
N LEU A 347 -15.24 3.66 15.29
CA LEU A 347 -15.76 3.41 16.64
C LEU A 347 -16.11 1.93 16.88
N LEU A 348 -16.54 1.21 15.84
CA LEU A 348 -16.81 -0.24 15.90
C LEU A 348 -15.53 -1.09 15.78
N ALA A 349 -14.44 -0.55 15.22
CA ALA A 349 -13.13 -1.18 15.18
C ALA A 349 -12.28 -0.88 16.43
N ALA A 350 -12.60 0.19 17.17
CA ALA A 350 -11.94 0.56 18.43
C ALA A 350 -11.89 -0.57 19.50
N PRO A 351 -12.93 -1.42 19.67
CA PRO A 351 -12.88 -2.55 20.60
C PRO A 351 -11.85 -3.63 20.21
N LEU A 352 -11.54 -3.75 18.91
CA LEU A 352 -10.52 -4.68 18.40
C LEU A 352 -9.09 -4.17 18.68
N GLY A 353 -8.92 -2.85 18.76
CA GLY A 353 -7.66 -2.21 19.16
C GLY A 353 -7.44 -2.22 20.67
N THR A 354 -8.50 -2.18 21.49
CA THR A 354 -8.37 -2.19 22.96
C THR A 354 -7.83 -3.50 23.53
N GLY A 355 -7.97 -4.62 22.83
CA GLY A 355 -7.28 -5.87 23.20
C GLY A 355 -5.76 -5.79 23.03
N VAL A 356 -5.25 -4.93 22.14
CA VAL A 356 -3.82 -4.70 21.89
C VAL A 356 -3.29 -3.51 22.73
N ALA A 357 -4.16 -2.56 23.08
CA ALA A 357 -3.81 -1.31 23.79
C ALA A 357 -3.62 -1.45 25.31
N LEU A 358 -3.84 -2.63 25.90
CA LEU A 358 -3.56 -2.87 27.33
C LEU A 358 -2.05 -2.90 27.66
N SER A 359 -1.17 -2.85 26.66
CA SER A 359 0.23 -2.47 26.87
C SER A 359 0.41 -0.97 26.57
N GLY A 360 0.70 -0.15 27.58
CA GLY A 360 0.87 1.31 27.47
C GLY A 360 1.98 1.79 26.50
N ALA A 361 2.62 0.89 25.75
CA ALA A 361 3.70 1.11 24.82
C ALA A 361 3.27 1.47 23.39
N ALA A 362 2.04 1.15 22.97
CA ALA A 362 1.52 1.47 21.63
C ALA A 362 1.04 2.92 21.50
N LEU A 363 0.91 3.64 22.62
CA LEU A 363 0.36 4.99 22.69
C LEU A 363 1.05 6.01 21.76
N PRO A 364 2.39 6.05 21.57
CA PRO A 364 3.04 7.05 20.72
C PRO A 364 2.76 6.81 19.23
N TRP A 365 2.68 5.55 18.80
CA TRP A 365 2.44 5.18 17.40
C TRP A 365 0.96 5.29 17.03
N VAL A 366 0.08 4.93 17.96
CA VAL A 366 -1.36 5.20 17.85
C VAL A 366 -1.61 6.71 17.90
N ALA A 367 -0.92 7.47 18.75
CA ALA A 367 -0.98 8.92 18.76
C ALA A 367 -0.43 9.55 17.47
N ALA A 368 0.63 9.00 16.86
CA ALA A 368 1.14 9.48 15.57
C ALA A 368 0.15 9.17 14.42
N GLY A 369 -0.46 7.98 14.42
CA GLY A 369 -1.52 7.61 13.47
C GLY A 369 -2.80 8.43 13.67
N LEU A 370 -3.20 8.68 14.91
CA LEU A 370 -4.35 9.51 15.28
C LEU A 370 -4.07 11.00 15.10
N ALA A 371 -2.83 11.47 15.26
CA ALA A 371 -2.42 12.84 14.94
C ALA A 371 -2.36 13.04 13.42
N GLY A 372 -1.92 12.04 12.66
CA GLY A 372 -2.03 12.03 11.19
C GLY A 372 -3.49 12.04 10.72
N ALA A 373 -4.34 11.21 11.33
CA ALA A 373 -5.78 11.18 11.06
C ALA A 373 -6.50 12.46 11.55
N GLY A 374 -6.08 13.02 12.68
CA GLY A 374 -6.59 14.23 13.30
C GLY A 374 -6.19 15.49 12.52
N ALA A 375 -4.95 15.54 12.01
CA ALA A 375 -4.52 16.58 11.07
C ALA A 375 -5.29 16.46 9.75
N ALA A 376 -5.54 15.25 9.24
CA ALA A 376 -6.38 15.04 8.07
C ALA A 376 -7.84 15.46 8.31
N ALA A 377 -8.38 15.20 9.50
CA ALA A 377 -9.74 15.61 9.90
C ALA A 377 -9.85 17.11 10.21
N PHE A 378 -8.80 17.75 10.75
CA PHE A 378 -8.73 19.19 10.98
C PHE A 378 -8.64 19.96 9.66
N VAL A 379 -7.84 19.46 8.71
CA VAL A 379 -7.80 19.97 7.31
C VAL A 379 -9.14 19.74 6.59
N TRP A 380 -9.90 18.71 6.98
CA TRP A 380 -11.26 18.47 6.50
C TRP A 380 -12.26 19.47 7.08
N ARG A 381 -12.12 19.89 8.34
CA ARG A 381 -13.06 20.78 9.06
C ARG A 381 -12.79 22.28 8.88
N SER A 382 -11.57 22.64 8.49
CA SER A 382 -11.14 24.04 8.22
C SER A 382 -11.41 24.49 6.78
N ARG A 383 -12.22 23.72 6.04
CA ARG A 383 -12.78 24.03 4.73
C ARG A 383 -14.29 23.80 4.77
#